data_AF-A0A857KUA0-F1
#
_entry.id   AF-A0A857KUA0-F1
#
_cell.length_a   1.000
_cell.length_b   1.000
_cell.length_c   1.000
_cell.angle_alpha   90.00
_cell.angle_beta   90.00
_cell.angle_gamma   90.00
#
_symmetry.space_group_name_H-M   'P 1'
#
loop_
_entity.id
_entity.type
_entity.pdbx_description
1 polymer ?
#
loop_
_entity_poly.entity_id
_entity_poly.type
_entity_poly.pdbx_seq_one_letter_code
_entity_poly.pdbx_strand_id
1 'polypeptide(L)'
;MIATAGIALGVVAGGSLAAPAPQADAYTYNWGAIAWDWNGNTAAVVDRASSQGAVNAVVRRCGRHCGYFSFYNSCGAVAYTRNLSHVGRSWGYKTAGGARARALRQLPRRGYVAAWACTTRPA
;
A
#
# COMPACT_ATOMS: atom_id res chain seq x y z
N MET A 1 25.04 -20.14 1.81
CA MET A 1 24.71 -18.85 1.15
C MET A 1 23.55 -19.13 0.24
N ILE A 2 22.33 -18.70 0.57
CA ILE A 2 21.15 -18.96 -0.28
C ILE A 2 20.44 -17.64 -0.55
N ALA A 3 20.28 -17.39 -1.84
CA ALA A 3 19.68 -16.24 -2.46
C ALA A 3 18.22 -16.06 -2.05
N THR A 4 17.85 -14.86 -1.62
CA THR A 4 16.46 -14.50 -1.32
C THR A 4 15.81 -13.89 -2.57
N ALA A 5 15.02 -14.72 -3.24
CA ALA A 5 14.14 -14.34 -4.33
C ALA A 5 13.04 -13.39 -3.82
N GLY A 6 12.94 -12.22 -4.45
CA GLY A 6 11.85 -11.28 -4.22
C GLY A 6 10.56 -11.78 -4.83
N ILE A 7 9.53 -11.98 -4.02
CA ILE A 7 8.22 -12.42 -4.50
C ILE A 7 7.53 -11.23 -5.20
N ALA A 8 7.47 -11.29 -6.52
CA ALA A 8 6.58 -10.49 -7.34
C ALA A 8 5.26 -11.25 -7.49
N LEU A 9 4.20 -10.78 -6.81
CA LEU A 9 2.84 -11.28 -7.08
C LEU A 9 2.31 -10.60 -8.34
N GLY A 10 2.64 -11.19 -9.49
CA GLY A 10 1.89 -11.01 -10.73
C GLY A 10 0.71 -11.98 -10.73
N VAL A 11 -0.51 -11.49 -10.89
CA VAL A 11 -1.69 -12.34 -10.99
C VAL A 11 -1.74 -12.90 -12.41
N VAL A 12 -1.33 -14.15 -12.60
CA VAL A 12 -1.57 -14.92 -13.82
C VAL A 12 -2.56 -16.03 -13.50
N ALA A 13 -3.71 -16.00 -14.16
CA ALA A 13 -4.70 -17.06 -14.11
C ALA A 13 -4.19 -18.27 -14.92
N GLY A 14 -4.08 -19.43 -14.27
CA GLY A 14 -3.68 -20.70 -14.88
C GLY A 14 -3.27 -21.68 -13.79
N GLY A 15 -3.96 -22.81 -13.68
CA GLY A 15 -3.92 -23.69 -12.50
C GLY A 15 -2.57 -24.35 -12.24
N SER A 16 -2.32 -24.68 -10.97
CA SER A 16 -1.60 -25.86 -10.46
C SER A 16 -1.30 -25.69 -8.97
N LEU A 17 -1.70 -26.70 -8.18
CA LEU A 17 -1.14 -27.15 -6.89
C LEU A 17 -0.85 -26.09 -5.81
N ALA A 18 -1.72 -26.11 -4.77
CA ALA A 18 -1.60 -25.33 -3.55
C ALA A 18 -0.30 -25.67 -2.78
N ALA A 19 0.72 -24.84 -2.94
CA ALA A 19 1.86 -24.81 -2.03
C ALA A 19 1.44 -24.15 -0.69
N PRO A 20 1.89 -24.64 0.47
CA PRO A 20 1.70 -23.94 1.74
C PRO A 20 2.39 -22.58 1.64
N ALA A 21 1.62 -21.51 1.83
CA ALA A 21 2.13 -20.14 1.79
C ALA A 21 3.25 -19.98 2.84
N PRO A 22 4.41 -19.39 2.48
CA PRO A 22 5.53 -19.27 3.40
C PRO A 22 5.09 -18.46 4.62
N GLN A 23 5.42 -18.98 5.81
CA GLN A 23 5.17 -18.32 7.08
C GLN A 23 5.90 -16.98 7.08
N ALA A 24 5.13 -15.90 7.10
CA ALA A 24 5.64 -14.54 7.12
C ALA A 24 6.34 -14.27 8.46
N ASP A 25 7.67 -14.23 8.46
CA ASP A 25 8.53 -13.70 9.52
C ASP A 25 8.34 -12.17 9.68
N ALA A 26 7.11 -11.74 9.96
CA ALA A 26 6.69 -10.35 10.07
C ALA A 26 6.02 -10.11 11.44
N TYR A 27 6.68 -10.52 12.53
CA TYR A 27 6.10 -10.42 13.88
C TYR A 27 6.41 -9.09 14.60
N THR A 28 7.47 -8.36 14.22
CA THR A 28 7.92 -7.19 15.00
C THR A 28 7.84 -5.85 14.24
N TYR A 29 7.96 -5.82 12.90
CA TYR A 29 7.97 -4.57 12.15
C TYR A 29 7.19 -4.65 10.83
N ASN A 30 5.95 -4.14 10.82
CA ASN A 30 5.11 -4.16 9.63
C ASN A 30 4.97 -2.74 9.09
N TRP A 31 5.91 -2.35 8.24
CA TRP A 31 5.83 -1.12 7.48
C TRP A 31 5.07 -1.35 6.17
N GLY A 32 4.18 -0.42 5.85
CA GLY A 32 3.55 -0.29 4.55
C GLY A 32 3.86 1.06 3.93
N ALA A 33 3.66 1.15 2.62
CA ALA A 33 3.75 2.42 1.91
C ALA A 33 2.73 2.43 0.77
N ILE A 34 2.27 3.64 0.43
CA ILE A 34 1.45 3.88 -0.75
C ILE A 34 2.10 5.02 -1.54
N ALA A 35 2.34 4.79 -2.81
CA ALA A 35 2.70 5.81 -3.80
C ALA A 35 1.50 6.18 -4.66
N TRP A 36 1.50 7.40 -5.15
CA TRP A 36 0.42 7.99 -5.94
C TRP A 36 0.96 9.12 -6.84
N ASP A 37 0.29 9.41 -7.97
CA ASP A 37 0.58 10.59 -8.81
C ASP A 37 -0.70 11.39 -9.14
N TRP A 38 -0.58 12.50 -9.86
CA TRP A 38 -1.77 13.31 -10.25
C TRP A 38 -2.55 12.72 -11.45
N ASN A 39 -2.05 11.64 -12.06
CA ASN A 39 -2.71 10.93 -13.16
C ASN A 39 -3.57 9.75 -12.66
N GLY A 40 -3.59 9.51 -11.34
CA GLY A 40 -4.33 8.41 -10.72
C GLY A 40 -3.56 7.09 -10.66
N ASN A 41 -2.28 7.07 -11.04
CA ASN A 41 -1.41 5.93 -10.81
C ASN A 41 -1.17 5.78 -9.31
N THR A 42 -1.33 4.56 -8.82
CA THR A 42 -1.10 4.25 -7.41
C THR A 42 -0.39 2.91 -7.26
N ALA A 43 0.42 2.78 -6.22
CA ALA A 43 1.05 1.52 -5.86
C ALA A 43 1.07 1.37 -4.35
N ALA A 44 0.81 0.17 -3.83
CA ALA A 44 0.86 -0.11 -2.41
C ALA A 44 1.76 -1.31 -2.11
N VAL A 45 2.42 -1.29 -0.95
CA VAL A 45 3.12 -2.42 -0.35
C VAL A 45 2.86 -2.44 1.14
N VAL A 46 2.90 -3.63 1.72
CA VAL A 46 2.74 -3.87 3.16
C VAL A 46 3.77 -4.90 3.62
N ASP A 47 3.84 -5.07 4.95
CA ASP A 47 4.62 -6.11 5.63
C ASP A 47 6.10 -6.11 5.26
N ARG A 48 6.68 -4.92 5.20
CA ARG A 48 8.12 -4.71 5.03
C ARG A 48 8.78 -4.47 6.38
N ALA A 49 9.95 -5.07 6.55
CA ALA A 49 10.76 -4.93 7.76
C ALA A 49 11.24 -3.48 8.04
N SER A 50 11.23 -2.60 7.04
CA SER A 50 11.64 -1.20 7.20
C SER A 50 10.81 -0.23 6.37
N SER A 51 10.67 1.00 6.87
CA SER A 51 10.03 2.10 6.16
C SER A 51 10.69 2.37 4.80
N GLN A 52 12.02 2.41 4.77
CA GLN A 52 12.79 2.64 3.55
C GLN A 52 12.55 1.53 2.51
N GLY A 53 12.48 0.27 2.95
CA GLY A 53 12.18 -0.86 2.08
C GLY A 53 10.76 -0.78 1.48
N ALA A 54 9.79 -0.32 2.27
CA ALA A 54 8.43 -0.07 1.79
C ALA A 54 8.39 1.05 0.75
N VAL A 55 9.02 2.20 1.04
CA VAL A 55 9.11 3.35 0.12
C VAL A 55 9.78 2.95 -1.20
N ASN A 56 10.97 2.31 -1.14
CA ASN A 56 11.69 1.91 -2.33
C ASN A 56 10.86 0.94 -3.19
N ALA A 57 10.09 0.04 -2.57
CA ALA A 57 9.24 -0.88 -3.31
C ALA A 57 8.07 -0.19 -4.02
N VAL A 58 7.41 0.81 -3.39
CA VAL A 58 6.34 1.57 -4.08
C VAL A 58 6.89 2.53 -5.12
N VAL A 59 8.03 3.17 -4.88
CA VAL A 59 8.69 4.05 -5.86
C VAL A 59 9.13 3.27 -7.10
N ARG A 60 9.64 2.05 -6.93
CA ARG A 60 9.97 1.17 -8.06
C ARG A 60 8.74 0.73 -8.86
N ARG A 61 7.57 0.62 -8.23
CA ARG A 61 6.32 0.21 -8.88
C ARG A 61 5.62 1.37 -9.59
N CYS A 62 5.57 2.54 -8.94
CA CYS A 62 4.85 3.70 -9.44
C CYS A 62 5.73 4.56 -10.37
N GLY A 63 7.03 4.64 -10.10
CA GLY A 63 7.98 5.49 -10.79
C GLY A 63 8.40 6.69 -9.94
N ARG A 64 9.51 7.33 -10.34
CA ARG A 64 10.14 8.44 -9.60
C ARG A 64 9.28 9.72 -9.52
N HIS A 65 8.26 9.83 -10.37
CA HIS A 65 7.35 10.98 -10.41
C HIS A 65 6.21 10.88 -9.37
N CYS A 66 6.01 9.70 -8.77
CA CYS A 66 4.97 9.51 -7.77
C CYS A 66 5.38 10.06 -6.41
N GLY A 67 4.46 10.78 -5.76
CA GLY A 67 4.54 11.03 -4.32
C GLY A 67 4.30 9.75 -3.54
N TYR A 68 4.79 9.68 -2.31
CA TYR A 68 4.61 8.50 -1.47
C TYR A 68 4.50 8.86 0.02
N PHE A 69 3.96 7.93 0.79
CA PHE A 69 4.02 7.95 2.25
C PHE A 69 4.13 6.54 2.79
N SER A 70 4.78 6.41 3.94
CA SER A 70 4.92 5.17 4.70
C SER A 70 4.05 5.18 5.95
N PHE A 71 3.71 4.00 6.44
CA PHE A 71 2.94 3.81 7.67
C PHE A 71 3.39 2.53 8.37
N TYR A 72 3.25 2.50 9.70
CA TYR A 72 3.70 1.40 10.54
C TYR A 72 2.54 0.82 11.34
N ASN A 73 2.39 -0.51 11.36
CA ASN A 73 1.37 -1.24 12.12
C ASN A 73 -0.06 -0.66 11.99
N SER A 74 -0.37 -0.06 10.84
CA SER A 74 -1.57 0.72 10.58
C SER A 74 -2.03 0.61 9.13
N CYS A 75 -3.15 1.26 8.84
CA CYS A 75 -3.72 1.35 7.50
C CYS A 75 -3.51 2.75 6.91
N GLY A 76 -3.27 2.78 5.60
CA GLY A 76 -3.21 3.97 4.78
C GLY A 76 -4.20 3.93 3.62
N ALA A 77 -4.56 5.11 3.11
CA ALA A 77 -5.42 5.25 1.94
C ALA A 77 -5.13 6.55 1.17
N VAL A 78 -5.32 6.49 -0.14
CA VAL A 78 -5.31 7.60 -1.09
C VAL A 78 -6.65 7.65 -1.80
N ALA A 79 -7.22 8.83 -1.88
CA ALA A 79 -8.45 9.11 -2.60
C ALA A 79 -8.25 10.27 -3.56
N TYR A 80 -9.03 10.31 -4.63
CA TYR A 80 -9.06 11.43 -5.57
C TYR A 80 -10.48 11.92 -5.77
N THR A 81 -10.61 13.17 -6.18
CA THR A 81 -11.83 13.63 -6.86
C THR A 81 -11.97 12.93 -8.22
N ARG A 82 -13.19 12.87 -8.75
CA ARG A 82 -13.46 12.20 -10.06
C ARG A 82 -12.63 12.75 -11.23
N ASN A 83 -12.23 14.02 -11.15
CA ASN A 83 -11.40 14.70 -12.15
C ASN A 83 -9.91 14.76 -11.76
N LEU A 84 -9.48 14.01 -10.75
CA LEU A 84 -8.10 13.94 -10.24
C LEU A 84 -7.51 15.28 -9.72
N SER A 85 -8.27 16.37 -9.71
CA SER A 85 -7.80 17.70 -9.28
C SER A 85 -7.42 17.80 -7.80
N HIS A 86 -7.91 16.90 -6.95
CA HIS A 86 -7.54 16.84 -5.54
C HIS A 86 -7.19 15.42 -5.13
N VAL A 87 -6.21 15.32 -4.23
CA VAL A 87 -5.79 14.07 -3.60
C VAL A 87 -5.97 14.16 -2.08
N GLY A 88 -6.65 13.17 -1.52
CA GLY A 88 -6.82 12.98 -0.09
C GLY A 88 -5.95 11.82 0.37
N ARG A 89 -5.19 12.01 1.45
CA ARG A 89 -4.18 11.04 1.90
C ARG A 89 -4.31 10.80 3.39
N SER A 90 -4.35 9.55 3.81
CA SER A 90 -4.47 9.21 5.22
C SER A 90 -3.62 8.00 5.56
N TRP A 91 -3.11 7.98 6.79
CA TRP A 91 -2.33 6.89 7.34
C TRP A 91 -2.44 6.87 8.86
N GLY A 92 -1.97 5.79 9.50
CA GLY A 92 -2.02 5.67 10.96
C GLY A 92 -3.36 5.14 11.50
N TYR A 93 -4.24 4.63 10.64
CA TYR A 93 -5.56 4.18 11.08
C TYR A 93 -5.57 2.72 11.54
N LYS A 94 -6.42 2.43 12.53
CA LYS A 94 -6.63 1.05 13.00
C LYS A 94 -7.33 0.18 11.94
N THR A 95 -8.14 0.74 11.06
CA THR A 95 -8.88 -0.04 10.07
C THR A 95 -8.77 0.58 8.68
N ALA A 96 -8.88 -0.27 7.66
CA ALA A 96 -8.96 0.19 6.28
C ALA A 96 -10.13 1.17 6.08
N GLY A 97 -11.28 0.88 6.70
CA GLY A 97 -12.46 1.76 6.66
C GLY A 97 -12.18 3.16 7.22
N GLY A 98 -11.47 3.25 8.35
CA GLY A 98 -11.08 4.53 8.94
C GLY A 98 -10.15 5.34 8.05
N ALA A 99 -9.13 4.69 7.46
CA ALA A 99 -8.23 5.34 6.50
C ALA A 99 -9.02 5.85 5.28
N ARG A 100 -9.80 4.99 4.65
CA ARG A 100 -10.59 5.32 3.45
C ARG A 100 -11.55 6.49 3.70
N ALA A 101 -12.27 6.45 4.81
CA ALA A 101 -13.17 7.54 5.20
C ALA A 101 -12.41 8.86 5.42
N ARG A 102 -11.25 8.83 6.06
CA ARG A 102 -10.44 10.05 6.25
C ARG A 102 -9.90 10.58 4.94
N ALA A 103 -9.37 9.72 4.06
CA ALA A 103 -8.87 10.12 2.75
C ALA A 103 -9.98 10.79 1.93
N LEU A 104 -11.19 10.23 1.93
CA LEU A 104 -12.35 10.83 1.26
C LEU A 104 -12.77 12.18 1.88
N ARG A 105 -12.72 12.31 3.22
CA ARG A 105 -13.05 13.57 3.92
C ARG A 105 -12.08 14.71 3.65
N GLN A 106 -10.87 14.43 3.17
CA GLN A 106 -9.93 15.48 2.75
C GLN A 106 -10.25 16.05 1.38
N LEU A 107 -11.11 15.39 0.61
CA LEU A 107 -11.50 15.88 -0.70
C LEU A 107 -12.56 16.97 -0.53
N PRO A 108 -12.49 18.08 -1.29
CA PRO A 108 -13.48 19.15 -1.22
C PRO A 108 -14.84 18.73 -1.80
N ARG A 109 -14.89 17.60 -2.51
CA ARG A 109 -16.05 17.11 -3.27
C ARG A 109 -16.10 15.59 -3.24
N ARG A 110 -17.20 15.01 -3.72
CA ARG A 110 -17.31 13.56 -3.93
C ARG A 110 -16.12 13.04 -4.76
N GLY A 111 -15.50 12.00 -4.24
CA GLY A 111 -14.37 11.32 -4.86
C GLY A 111 -14.45 9.82 -4.66
N TYR A 112 -13.35 9.14 -4.96
CA TYR A 112 -13.20 7.70 -4.81
C TYR A 112 -11.85 7.37 -4.19
N VAL A 113 -11.79 6.24 -3.50
CA VAL A 113 -10.52 5.71 -2.98
C VAL A 113 -9.81 5.01 -4.14
N ALA A 114 -8.63 5.49 -4.51
CA ALA A 114 -7.82 4.87 -5.56
C ALA A 114 -6.93 3.75 -5.01
N ALA A 115 -6.35 3.94 -3.84
CA ALA A 115 -5.53 2.91 -3.20
C ALA A 115 -5.73 2.90 -1.69
N TRP A 116 -5.63 1.73 -1.09
CA TRP A 116 -5.60 1.56 0.36
C TRP A 116 -4.85 0.27 0.69
N ALA A 117 -4.22 0.24 1.87
CA ALA A 117 -3.49 -0.92 2.33
C ALA A 117 -3.37 -0.89 3.86
N CYS A 118 -3.31 -2.08 4.46
CA CYS A 118 -3.12 -2.27 5.89
C CYS A 118 -1.96 -3.22 6.11
N THR A 119 -1.05 -2.86 7.01
CA THR A 119 -0.04 -3.79 7.49
C THR A 119 -0.70 -4.83 8.38
N THR A 120 -0.19 -6.06 8.33
CA THR A 120 -0.56 -7.10 9.28
C THR A 120 -0.28 -6.61 10.70
N ARG A 121 -1.20 -6.85 11.64
CA ARG A 121 -0.95 -6.58 13.05
C ARG A 121 -0.58 -7.89 13.73
N PRO A 122 0.45 -7.93 14.59
CA PRO A 122 0.60 -9.06 15.50
C PRO A 122 -0.66 -9.12 16.36
N ALA A 123 -1.27 -10.31 16.40
CA ALA A 123 -2.44 -10.61 17.22
C ALA A 123 -2.09 -10.58 18.71
#